data_AF-A0A0D8BHQ0-F1
#
_entry.id   AF-A0A0D8BHQ0-F1
#
_cell.length_a   1.000
_cell.length_b   1.000
_cell.length_c   1.000
_cell.angle_alpha   90.00
_cell.angle_beta   90.00
_cell.angle_gamma   90.00
#
_symmetry.space_group_name_H-M   'P 1'
#
loop_
_entity.id
_entity.type
_entity.pdbx_description
1 polymer ?
#
loop_
_entity_poly.entity_id
_entity_poly.type
_entity_poly.pdbx_seq_one_letter_code
_entity_poly.pdbx_strand_id
1 'polypeptide(L)'
;MALQPGRGKIEGKHYLPSTPETVTWGELPNALTRPVLSVDSGAAVTFDTVSPEGILGDQGRDPDAFLADLGVPASEVLADARAIAASGLPHRFGVDAPHIVTGPVLIRGAQPGDVLRVDVLSLHPRARYGIISSRHGAGLLAGEFPEGSPPEPDADARHWQRFRTVTTFCAVERRRGRLFGSLTSTSGGRARFPLAPFLGVMAVAVDSTTEVIPSTSVGLHGGALDCRDLGTGARLYLPVQVAGALFAVGDPHYAVGDGKIGATALEGPLRATLRLTALREAAARAALGALREPFVETDTVWVTVGLDADLTEAIRRATRSAVLFLQSRVGLERAEALAYLSAAADIGVCRIGPGAQTAFCRIHRADFTEPTAAKPRLHRPPFARIVGAAGVEEAAGVQDVAGEGDVGGVQDVAGEGDVAGEGDVGGEGDVGGVADVGGEGDVGGDGSERAPEPVGVADGSAQPVGGERPAGEPGGVEPQQAGAPRSPRAGTTRPGPADRRGRPPGR
;
A
#
# COMPACT_ATOMS: atom_id res chain seq x y z
N MET A 1 -29.13 -11.51 -1.17
CA MET A 1 -28.77 -11.21 -2.56
C MET A 1 -27.63 -10.23 -2.56
N ALA A 2 -26.63 -10.48 -3.40
CA ALA A 2 -25.46 -9.63 -3.51
C ALA A 2 -25.83 -8.25 -4.04
N LEU A 3 -25.05 -7.24 -3.65
CA LEU A 3 -25.20 -5.87 -4.11
C LEU A 3 -24.59 -5.73 -5.52
N GLN A 4 -25.45 -5.91 -6.51
CA GLN A 4 -25.09 -5.83 -7.92
C GLN A 4 -24.70 -4.40 -8.35
N PRO A 5 -23.88 -4.24 -9.41
CA PRO A 5 -23.59 -2.94 -9.98
C PRO A 5 -24.87 -2.14 -10.32
N GLY A 6 -24.85 -0.84 -10.07
CA GLY A 6 -25.98 0.07 -10.32
C GLY A 6 -27.21 -0.13 -9.43
N ARG A 7 -27.18 -1.08 -8.48
CA ARG A 7 -28.27 -1.34 -7.54
C ARG A 7 -27.91 -0.85 -6.13
N GLY A 8 -28.92 -0.56 -5.31
CA GLY A 8 -28.72 -0.08 -3.94
C GLY A 8 -28.19 1.35 -3.87
N LYS A 9 -27.74 1.77 -2.68
CA LYS A 9 -27.28 3.14 -2.43
C LYS A 9 -25.94 3.41 -3.12
N ILE A 10 -25.85 4.56 -3.78
CA ILE A 10 -24.63 5.16 -4.31
C ILE A 10 -24.49 6.50 -3.59
N GLU A 11 -23.44 6.65 -2.79
CA GLU A 11 -23.32 7.78 -1.86
C GLU A 11 -22.50 8.94 -2.43
N GLY A 12 -21.53 8.63 -3.28
CA GLY A 12 -20.73 9.61 -3.99
C GLY A 12 -21.53 10.32 -5.09
N LYS A 13 -21.09 11.53 -5.42
CA LYS A 13 -21.62 12.28 -6.57
C LYS A 13 -21.33 11.56 -7.90
N HIS A 14 -20.21 10.84 -7.93
CA HIS A 14 -19.78 10.04 -9.07
C HIS A 14 -19.82 8.56 -8.70
N TYR A 15 -20.04 7.70 -9.70
CA TYR A 15 -20.09 6.26 -9.56
C TYR A 15 -19.22 5.59 -10.62
N LEU A 16 -18.36 4.67 -10.20
CA LEU A 16 -17.46 3.92 -11.08
C LEU A 16 -17.64 2.42 -10.82
N PRO A 17 -18.40 1.69 -11.65
CA PRO A 17 -18.49 0.24 -11.55
C PRO A 17 -17.20 -0.44 -12.02
N SER A 18 -16.90 -1.65 -11.54
CA SER A 18 -15.91 -2.53 -12.17
C SER A 18 -16.51 -3.19 -13.42
N THR A 19 -16.01 -2.84 -14.59
CA THR A 19 -16.38 -3.41 -15.89
C THR A 19 -15.10 -3.67 -16.68
N PRO A 20 -15.11 -4.52 -17.72
CA PRO A 20 -13.92 -4.71 -18.55
C PRO A 20 -13.33 -3.41 -19.12
N GLU A 21 -14.13 -2.35 -19.25
CA GLU A 21 -13.70 -1.03 -19.75
C GLU A 21 -13.17 -0.09 -18.66
N THR A 22 -13.40 -0.40 -17.39
CA THR A 22 -13.07 0.47 -16.24
C THR A 22 -12.07 -0.15 -15.28
N VAL A 23 -11.56 -1.35 -15.60
CA VAL A 23 -10.55 -2.06 -14.80
C VAL A 23 -9.33 -2.42 -15.62
N THR A 24 -8.19 -2.50 -14.94
CA THR A 24 -7.03 -3.28 -15.36
C THR A 24 -6.96 -4.56 -14.53
N TRP A 25 -6.37 -5.63 -15.09
CA TRP A 25 -6.17 -6.89 -14.38
C TRP A 25 -4.68 -7.09 -14.15
N GLY A 26 -4.26 -6.99 -12.89
CA GLY A 26 -2.87 -7.23 -12.49
C GLY A 26 -1.93 -6.03 -12.64
N GLU A 27 -2.44 -4.85 -12.99
CA GLU A 27 -1.61 -3.67 -13.25
C GLU A 27 -2.15 -2.41 -12.55
N LEU A 28 -1.25 -1.61 -11.97
CA LEU A 28 -1.51 -0.26 -11.47
C LEU A 28 -1.32 0.78 -12.59
N PRO A 29 -1.97 1.94 -12.49
CA PRO A 29 -1.78 3.00 -13.48
C PRO A 29 -0.35 3.55 -13.47
N ASN A 30 0.08 4.01 -14.65
CA ASN A 30 1.34 4.72 -14.88
C ASN A 30 1.09 6.01 -15.70
N ALA A 31 2.15 6.72 -16.10
CA ALA A 31 2.05 8.01 -16.80
C ALA A 31 1.32 7.95 -18.15
N LEU A 32 1.21 6.78 -18.78
CA LEU A 32 0.52 6.58 -20.05
C LEU A 32 -0.93 6.09 -19.89
N THR A 33 -1.33 5.74 -18.67
CA THR A 33 -2.65 5.16 -18.41
C THR A 33 -3.74 6.22 -18.60
N ARG A 34 -4.74 5.90 -19.42
CA ARG A 34 -5.85 6.83 -19.68
C ARG A 34 -6.88 6.77 -18.55
N PRO A 35 -7.37 7.92 -18.05
CA PRO A 35 -8.41 7.92 -17.03
C PRO A 35 -9.76 7.49 -17.60
N VAL A 36 -10.52 6.76 -16.78
CA VAL A 36 -11.89 6.31 -17.09
C VAL A 36 -12.95 7.25 -16.51
N LEU A 37 -12.54 8.12 -15.59
CA LEU A 37 -13.36 9.16 -14.96
C LEU A 37 -12.49 10.37 -14.65
N SER A 38 -13.08 11.58 -14.68
CA SER A 38 -12.42 12.80 -14.24
C SER A 38 -13.31 13.59 -13.29
N VAL A 39 -12.76 14.01 -12.15
CA VAL A 39 -13.46 14.70 -11.06
C VAL A 39 -12.65 15.90 -10.56
N ASP A 40 -13.34 16.83 -9.90
CA ASP A 40 -12.69 17.95 -9.21
C ASP A 40 -12.10 17.49 -7.86
N SER A 41 -11.06 18.17 -7.39
CA SER A 41 -10.54 17.96 -6.03
C SER A 41 -11.64 18.16 -4.99
N GLY A 42 -11.73 17.25 -4.02
CA GLY A 42 -12.76 17.19 -2.99
C GLY A 42 -14.02 16.40 -3.38
N ALA A 43 -14.09 15.88 -4.62
CA ALA A 43 -15.23 15.08 -5.06
C ALA A 43 -15.29 13.72 -4.35
N ALA A 44 -16.51 13.26 -4.06
CA ALA A 44 -16.78 11.91 -3.58
C ALA A 44 -17.16 10.99 -4.74
N VAL A 45 -16.48 9.84 -4.83
CA VAL A 45 -16.66 8.80 -5.85
C VAL A 45 -17.00 7.49 -5.16
N THR A 46 -18.08 6.84 -5.58
CA THR A 46 -18.43 5.48 -5.19
C THR A 46 -17.90 4.49 -6.22
N PHE A 47 -17.06 3.56 -5.80
CA PHE A 47 -16.49 2.48 -6.58
C PHE A 47 -17.21 1.18 -6.21
N ASP A 48 -17.56 0.39 -7.22
CA ASP A 48 -17.68 -1.05 -7.00
C ASP A 48 -16.33 -1.70 -7.26
N THR A 49 -15.99 -2.71 -6.46
CA THR A 49 -14.78 -3.51 -6.61
C THR A 49 -15.12 -4.99 -6.71
N VAL A 50 -14.23 -5.73 -7.35
CA VAL A 50 -14.34 -7.18 -7.55
C VAL A 50 -13.16 -7.85 -6.83
N SER A 51 -13.46 -8.89 -6.04
CA SER A 51 -12.44 -9.77 -5.48
C SER A 51 -11.91 -10.68 -6.60
N PRO A 52 -10.60 -10.97 -6.64
CA PRO A 52 -10.04 -11.90 -7.62
C PRO A 52 -10.48 -13.35 -7.40
N GLU A 53 -11.03 -13.68 -6.23
CA GLU A 53 -11.46 -15.04 -5.90
C GLU A 53 -12.66 -15.49 -6.76
N GLY A 54 -12.50 -16.64 -7.41
CA GLY A 54 -13.42 -17.24 -8.38
C GLY A 54 -13.18 -16.83 -9.83
N ILE A 55 -12.33 -15.83 -10.10
CA ILE A 55 -12.03 -15.39 -11.47
C ILE A 55 -10.58 -15.64 -11.89
N LEU A 56 -9.72 -16.09 -10.97
CA LEU A 56 -8.34 -16.46 -11.28
C LEU A 56 -8.24 -17.81 -12.01
N GLY A 57 -7.14 -18.00 -12.73
CA GLY A 57 -6.88 -19.22 -13.49
C GLY A 57 -6.81 -20.48 -12.62
N ASP A 58 -6.25 -20.40 -11.42
CA ASP A 58 -6.23 -21.51 -10.46
C ASP A 58 -7.57 -21.84 -9.81
N GLN A 59 -8.63 -21.16 -10.24
CA GLN A 59 -9.99 -21.31 -9.76
C GLN A 59 -10.98 -21.48 -10.93
N GLY A 60 -10.46 -21.77 -12.12
CA GLY A 60 -11.23 -22.05 -13.31
C GLY A 60 -11.64 -20.83 -14.14
N ARG A 61 -11.41 -19.61 -13.65
CA ARG A 61 -11.90 -18.36 -14.28
C ARG A 61 -13.40 -18.43 -14.60
N ASP A 62 -14.15 -19.12 -13.74
CA ASP A 62 -15.59 -19.29 -13.83
C ASP A 62 -16.18 -19.06 -12.43
N PRO A 63 -16.58 -17.83 -12.10
CA PRO A 63 -17.07 -17.53 -10.77
C PRO A 63 -18.38 -18.25 -10.45
N ASP A 64 -19.17 -18.66 -11.46
CA ASP A 64 -20.40 -19.43 -11.22
C ASP A 64 -20.09 -20.85 -10.77
N ALA A 65 -19.23 -21.56 -11.51
CA ALA A 65 -18.83 -22.92 -11.16
C ALA A 65 -18.07 -22.95 -9.82
N PHE A 66 -17.08 -22.06 -9.65
CA PHE A 66 -16.26 -21.99 -8.43
C PHE A 66 -17.11 -21.73 -7.18
N LEU A 67 -18.03 -20.76 -7.23
CA LEU A 67 -18.85 -20.41 -6.08
C LEU A 67 -19.96 -21.44 -5.84
N ALA A 68 -20.48 -22.11 -6.88
CA ALA A 68 -21.44 -23.20 -6.73
C ALA A 68 -20.84 -24.39 -5.95
N ASP A 69 -19.57 -24.73 -6.18
CA ASP A 69 -18.85 -25.77 -5.42
C ASP A 69 -18.71 -25.43 -3.93
N LEU A 70 -18.76 -24.13 -3.58
CA LEU A 70 -18.79 -23.63 -2.21
C LEU A 70 -20.21 -23.44 -1.65
N GLY A 71 -21.23 -23.85 -2.39
CA GLY A 71 -22.64 -23.77 -1.98
C GLY A 71 -23.25 -22.37 -2.11
N VAL A 72 -22.63 -21.45 -2.84
CA VAL A 72 -23.17 -20.12 -3.10
C VAL A 72 -24.15 -20.20 -4.28
N PRO A 73 -25.41 -19.75 -4.12
CA PRO A 73 -26.37 -19.77 -5.21
C PRO A 73 -26.02 -18.74 -6.29
N ALA A 74 -26.32 -19.04 -7.55
CA ALA A 74 -26.03 -18.18 -8.71
C ALA A 74 -26.59 -16.73 -8.59
N SER A 75 -27.63 -16.51 -7.76
CA SER A 75 -28.18 -15.18 -7.48
C SER A 75 -27.29 -14.30 -6.58
N GLU A 76 -26.31 -14.88 -5.89
CA GLU A 76 -25.34 -14.17 -5.05
C GLU A 76 -24.00 -13.93 -5.80
N VAL A 77 -23.83 -14.50 -7.00
CA VAL A 77 -22.66 -14.24 -7.86
C VAL A 77 -22.81 -12.86 -8.51
N LEU A 78 -21.73 -12.09 -8.50
CA LEU A 78 -21.70 -10.71 -9.01
C LEU A 78 -21.62 -10.67 -10.54
N ALA A 79 -22.44 -9.82 -11.17
CA ALA A 79 -22.49 -9.69 -12.63
C ALA A 79 -21.19 -9.12 -13.21
N ASP A 80 -20.52 -8.22 -12.49
CA ASP A 80 -19.22 -7.67 -12.86
C ASP A 80 -18.08 -8.69 -12.75
N ALA A 81 -18.11 -9.58 -11.75
CA ALA A 81 -17.16 -10.70 -11.68
C ALA A 81 -17.31 -11.64 -12.89
N ARG A 82 -18.55 -11.98 -13.28
CA ARG A 82 -18.84 -12.76 -14.50
C ARG A 82 -18.33 -12.05 -15.76
N ALA A 83 -18.61 -10.75 -15.89
CA ALA A 83 -18.21 -9.98 -17.05
C ALA A 83 -16.69 -9.91 -17.21
N ILE A 84 -15.96 -9.71 -16.11
CA ILE A 84 -14.49 -9.65 -16.12
C ILE A 84 -13.90 -11.04 -16.42
N ALA A 85 -14.40 -12.10 -15.78
CA ALA A 85 -13.93 -13.46 -16.04
C ALA A 85 -14.11 -13.87 -17.52
N ALA A 86 -15.26 -13.54 -18.10
CA ALA A 86 -15.58 -13.81 -19.51
C ALA A 86 -14.94 -12.83 -20.50
N SER A 87 -14.30 -11.75 -20.03
CA SER A 87 -13.70 -10.74 -20.89
C SER A 87 -12.41 -11.24 -21.55
N GLY A 88 -12.01 -10.56 -22.62
CA GLY A 88 -10.70 -10.73 -23.26
C GLY A 88 -9.56 -9.98 -22.57
N LEU A 89 -9.75 -9.48 -21.35
CA LEU A 89 -8.67 -8.83 -20.61
C LEU A 89 -7.50 -9.82 -20.44
N PRO A 90 -6.27 -9.42 -20.83
CA PRO A 90 -5.11 -10.26 -20.73
C PRO A 90 -4.77 -10.48 -19.25
N HIS A 91 -4.61 -11.74 -18.87
CA HIS A 91 -4.12 -12.13 -17.56
C HIS A 91 -3.56 -13.55 -17.63
N ARG A 92 -2.29 -13.70 -17.29
CA ARG A 92 -1.59 -14.98 -17.21
C ARG A 92 -1.38 -15.30 -15.74
N PHE A 93 -2.17 -16.24 -15.25
CA PHE A 93 -2.03 -16.73 -13.88
C PHE A 93 -0.58 -17.20 -13.59
N GLY A 94 -0.07 -16.86 -12.40
CA GLY A 94 1.29 -17.19 -11.98
C GLY A 94 2.39 -16.25 -12.53
N VAL A 95 2.06 -15.37 -13.48
CA VAL A 95 2.98 -14.37 -14.03
C VAL A 95 2.49 -12.96 -13.72
N ASP A 96 1.24 -12.68 -14.06
CA ASP A 96 0.64 -11.36 -13.88
C ASP A 96 0.00 -11.29 -12.48
N ALA A 97 0.07 -10.12 -11.83
CA ALA A 97 -0.48 -9.95 -10.48
C ALA A 97 -2.02 -10.17 -10.46
N PRO A 98 -2.63 -10.56 -9.32
CA PRO A 98 -3.97 -11.13 -9.33
C PRO A 98 -5.10 -10.10 -9.30
N HIS A 99 -4.84 -8.86 -8.87
CA HIS A 99 -5.91 -7.94 -8.46
C HIS A 99 -6.65 -7.33 -9.66
N ILE A 100 -7.96 -7.17 -9.51
CA ILE A 100 -8.76 -6.29 -10.35
C ILE A 100 -8.64 -4.87 -9.81
N VAL A 101 -8.17 -3.95 -10.65
CA VAL A 101 -7.89 -2.56 -10.28
C VAL A 101 -8.87 -1.66 -11.05
N THR A 102 -9.81 -1.04 -10.32
CA THR A 102 -10.83 -0.13 -10.88
C THR A 102 -10.30 1.30 -10.94
N GLY A 103 -10.35 1.92 -12.12
CA GLY A 103 -9.78 3.24 -12.37
C GLY A 103 -8.99 3.31 -13.69
N PRO A 104 -8.09 4.32 -13.84
CA PRO A 104 -7.84 5.40 -12.91
C PRO A 104 -8.83 6.56 -13.03
N VAL A 105 -9.01 7.28 -11.92
CA VAL A 105 -9.75 8.54 -11.81
C VAL A 105 -8.76 9.70 -11.87
N LEU A 106 -8.95 10.61 -12.83
CA LEU A 106 -8.20 11.85 -12.91
C LEU A 106 -8.79 12.90 -11.95
N ILE A 107 -7.93 13.46 -11.09
CA ILE A 107 -8.26 14.58 -10.20
C ILE A 107 -7.79 15.88 -10.85
N ARG A 108 -8.73 16.74 -11.26
CA ARG A 108 -8.40 17.99 -11.98
C ARG A 108 -7.52 18.89 -11.11
N GLY A 109 -6.42 19.34 -11.70
CA GLY A 109 -5.50 20.29 -11.07
C GLY A 109 -4.48 19.69 -10.13
N ALA A 110 -4.50 18.38 -9.85
CA ALA A 110 -3.43 17.71 -9.12
C ALA A 110 -2.14 17.69 -9.96
N GLN A 111 -1.01 18.06 -9.37
CA GLN A 111 0.30 18.09 -10.04
C GLN A 111 1.35 17.28 -9.26
N PRO A 112 2.43 16.81 -9.92
CA PRO A 112 3.57 16.23 -9.21
C PRO A 112 4.08 17.15 -8.09
N GLY A 113 4.32 16.57 -6.91
CA GLY A 113 4.67 17.31 -5.69
C GLY A 113 3.49 17.66 -4.78
N ASP A 114 2.25 17.63 -5.28
CA ASP A 114 1.06 17.62 -4.43
C ASP A 114 0.95 16.28 -3.67
N VAL A 115 0.03 16.22 -2.70
CA VAL A 115 -0.36 14.98 -2.02
C VAL A 115 -1.85 14.73 -2.25
N LEU A 116 -2.21 13.56 -2.77
CA LEU A 116 -3.60 13.13 -2.82
C LEU A 116 -4.01 12.60 -1.45
N ARG A 117 -4.96 13.26 -0.80
CA ARG A 117 -5.66 12.72 0.36
C ARG A 117 -6.92 11.98 -0.09
N VAL A 118 -7.02 10.72 0.32
CA VAL A 118 -8.16 9.83 0.08
C VAL A 118 -8.88 9.62 1.41
N ASP A 119 -10.04 10.24 1.58
CA ASP A 119 -10.89 10.01 2.76
C ASP A 119 -11.82 8.81 2.49
N VAL A 120 -11.76 7.78 3.33
CA VAL A 120 -12.61 6.59 3.23
C VAL A 120 -13.96 6.85 3.90
N LEU A 121 -14.98 7.22 3.12
CA LEU A 121 -16.28 7.62 3.66
C LEU A 121 -17.18 6.44 4.03
N SER A 122 -17.15 5.37 3.24
CA SER A 122 -17.96 4.17 3.50
C SER A 122 -17.38 2.95 2.79
N LEU A 123 -17.50 1.77 3.41
CA LEU A 123 -17.13 0.48 2.81
C LEU A 123 -18.23 -0.55 3.07
N HIS A 124 -18.92 -0.96 2.00
CA HIS A 124 -20.06 -1.87 2.09
C HIS A 124 -19.75 -3.21 1.41
N PRO A 125 -19.72 -4.34 2.15
CA PRO A 125 -19.69 -5.67 1.56
C PRO A 125 -20.79 -5.87 0.53
N ARG A 126 -20.40 -6.26 -0.69
CA ARG A 126 -21.33 -6.55 -1.78
C ARG A 126 -21.79 -8.00 -1.78
N ALA A 127 -21.00 -8.90 -1.21
CA ALA A 127 -21.33 -10.30 -1.04
C ALA A 127 -21.61 -10.63 0.42
N ARG A 128 -22.33 -11.74 0.65
CA ARG A 128 -22.57 -12.30 1.99
C ARG A 128 -21.55 -13.39 2.35
N TYR A 129 -20.44 -13.42 1.63
CA TYR A 129 -19.36 -14.36 1.80
C TYR A 129 -18.05 -13.66 1.46
N GLY A 130 -16.96 -14.16 2.02
CA GLY A 130 -15.62 -13.91 1.52
C GLY A 130 -14.85 -15.22 1.42
N ILE A 131 -13.75 -15.19 0.70
CA ILE A 131 -12.93 -16.35 0.40
C ILE A 131 -11.52 -16.11 0.93
N ILE A 132 -10.90 -17.16 1.48
CA ILE A 132 -9.49 -17.17 1.86
C ILE A 132 -8.85 -18.31 1.11
N SER A 133 -7.80 -18.04 0.35
CA SER A 133 -7.13 -19.04 -0.49
C SER A 133 -5.67 -19.19 -0.13
N SER A 134 -5.23 -20.42 0.11
CA SER A 134 -3.84 -20.78 0.37
C SER A 134 -3.27 -21.50 -0.85
N ARG A 135 -2.13 -21.01 -1.34
CA ARG A 135 -1.45 -21.50 -2.54
C ARG A 135 -0.07 -22.02 -2.18
N HIS A 136 0.38 -23.09 -2.83
CA HIS A 136 1.73 -23.62 -2.61
C HIS A 136 2.78 -22.57 -2.98
N GLY A 137 3.81 -22.45 -2.14
CA GLY A 137 4.91 -21.49 -2.33
C GLY A 137 4.58 -20.05 -1.95
N ALA A 138 3.41 -19.79 -1.33
CA ALA A 138 2.99 -18.46 -0.89
C ALA A 138 2.72 -18.40 0.62
N GLY A 139 2.88 -17.21 1.19
CA GLY A 139 2.65 -16.94 2.60
C GLY A 139 3.86 -17.24 3.48
N LEU A 140 3.73 -16.98 4.77
CA LEU A 140 4.82 -17.11 5.74
C LEU A 140 5.30 -18.56 5.92
N LEU A 141 4.38 -19.52 5.78
CA LEU A 141 4.65 -20.95 5.92
C LEU A 141 4.74 -21.65 4.55
N ALA A 142 5.24 -20.94 3.54
CA ALA A 142 5.47 -21.50 2.21
C ALA A 142 6.42 -22.71 2.30
N GLY A 143 6.01 -23.84 1.71
CA GLY A 143 6.73 -25.12 1.80
C GLY A 143 6.17 -26.06 2.86
N GLU A 144 5.40 -25.54 3.81
CA GLU A 144 4.63 -26.33 4.78
C GLU A 144 3.13 -26.34 4.43
N PHE A 145 2.60 -25.19 3.99
CA PHE A 145 1.20 -25.01 3.63
C PHE A 145 0.99 -24.55 2.17
N PRO A 146 -0.19 -24.86 1.58
CA PRO A 146 -1.14 -25.85 2.08
C PRO A 146 -0.52 -27.26 2.11
N GLU A 147 -1.02 -28.09 3.02
CA GLU A 147 -0.58 -29.48 3.13
C GLU A 147 -0.95 -30.27 1.87
N GLY A 148 -0.12 -31.24 1.51
CA GLY A 148 -0.36 -32.13 0.37
C GLY A 148 0.61 -31.93 -0.79
N SER A 149 0.29 -32.55 -1.93
CA SER A 149 1.15 -32.49 -3.11
C SER A 149 1.11 -31.09 -3.75
N PRO A 150 2.26 -30.58 -4.25
CA PRO A 150 2.31 -29.31 -4.98
C PRO A 150 1.53 -29.37 -6.30
N PRO A 151 1.38 -28.24 -7.02
CA PRO A 151 0.74 -28.19 -8.33
C PRO A 151 1.31 -29.22 -9.32
N GLU A 152 0.44 -29.83 -10.12
CA GLU A 152 0.87 -30.72 -11.21
C GLU A 152 1.49 -29.91 -12.37
N PRO A 153 2.51 -30.43 -13.09
CA PRO A 153 3.19 -29.67 -14.15
C PRO A 153 2.31 -29.20 -15.30
N ASP A 154 1.17 -29.86 -15.53
CA ASP A 154 0.19 -29.54 -16.58
C ASP A 154 -1.08 -28.85 -16.02
N ALA A 155 -0.99 -28.27 -14.81
CA ALA A 155 -2.06 -27.46 -14.26
C ALA A 155 -2.34 -26.23 -15.14
N ASP A 156 -3.60 -26.08 -15.56
CA ASP A 156 -4.08 -24.95 -16.35
C ASP A 156 -5.49 -24.55 -15.88
N ALA A 157 -6.03 -23.45 -16.42
CA ALA A 157 -7.35 -22.96 -16.01
C ALA A 157 -8.50 -23.95 -16.29
N ARG A 158 -8.34 -24.89 -17.23
CA ARG A 158 -9.37 -25.92 -17.51
C ARG A 158 -9.28 -27.10 -16.54
N HIS A 159 -8.10 -27.35 -16.00
CA HIS A 159 -7.82 -28.39 -15.01
C HIS A 159 -7.37 -27.77 -13.68
N TRP A 160 -8.06 -26.71 -13.26
CA TRP A 160 -7.58 -25.82 -12.20
C TRP A 160 -7.40 -26.52 -10.84
N GLN A 161 -8.11 -27.63 -10.59
CA GLN A 161 -7.94 -28.44 -9.38
C GLN A 161 -6.50 -28.98 -9.24
N ARG A 162 -5.77 -29.09 -10.36
CA ARG A 162 -4.35 -29.49 -10.38
C ARG A 162 -3.40 -28.44 -9.82
N PHE A 163 -3.84 -27.19 -9.64
CA PHE A 163 -3.09 -26.21 -8.86
C PHE A 163 -3.07 -26.51 -7.36
N ARG A 164 -3.96 -27.40 -6.89
CA ARG A 164 -4.05 -27.79 -5.47
C ARG A 164 -4.24 -26.59 -4.52
N THR A 165 -4.84 -25.50 -5.00
CA THR A 165 -5.20 -24.34 -4.18
C THR A 165 -6.24 -24.74 -3.13
N VAL A 166 -5.94 -24.50 -1.85
CA VAL A 166 -6.89 -24.73 -0.75
C VAL A 166 -7.71 -23.48 -0.55
N THR A 167 -9.01 -23.60 -0.82
CA THR A 167 -9.98 -22.50 -0.71
C THR A 167 -10.85 -22.70 0.51
N THR A 168 -10.97 -21.66 1.34
CA THR A 168 -11.81 -21.64 2.53
C THR A 168 -12.92 -20.61 2.38
N PHE A 169 -14.17 -21.08 2.41
CA PHE A 169 -15.35 -20.24 2.42
C PHE A 169 -15.63 -19.66 3.81
N CYS A 170 -15.96 -18.37 3.86
CA CYS A 170 -16.33 -17.68 5.09
C CYS A 170 -17.65 -16.93 4.89
N ALA A 171 -18.66 -17.28 5.70
CA ALA A 171 -19.94 -16.58 5.68
C ALA A 171 -19.82 -15.20 6.36
N VAL A 172 -20.46 -14.18 5.77
CA VAL A 172 -20.60 -12.86 6.38
C VAL A 172 -21.92 -12.79 7.12
N GLU A 173 -21.83 -12.59 8.44
CA GLU A 173 -22.99 -12.50 9.32
C GLU A 173 -23.12 -11.13 9.95
N ARG A 174 -24.37 -10.67 10.12
CA ARG A 174 -24.67 -9.46 10.89
C ARG A 174 -25.20 -9.85 12.27
N ARG A 175 -24.57 -9.34 13.33
CA ARG A 175 -25.00 -9.53 14.72
C ARG A 175 -24.93 -8.22 15.48
N ARG A 176 -26.05 -7.80 16.10
CA ARG A 176 -26.15 -6.55 16.89
C ARG A 176 -25.54 -5.34 16.16
N GLY A 177 -25.86 -5.19 14.87
CA GLY A 177 -25.37 -4.07 14.06
C GLY A 177 -23.93 -4.19 13.52
N ARG A 178 -23.16 -5.20 13.94
CA ARG A 178 -21.77 -5.43 13.49
C ARG A 178 -21.68 -6.61 12.54
N LEU A 179 -20.67 -6.60 11.67
CA LEU A 179 -20.41 -7.67 10.72
C LEU A 179 -19.31 -8.61 11.25
N PHE A 180 -19.46 -9.90 10.98
CA PHE A 180 -18.55 -10.95 11.38
C PHE A 180 -18.30 -11.91 10.23
N GLY A 181 -17.06 -12.35 10.09
CA GLY A 181 -16.70 -13.51 9.29
C GLY A 181 -16.91 -14.77 10.13
N SER A 182 -17.43 -15.81 9.51
CA SER A 182 -17.67 -17.10 10.14
C SER A 182 -17.10 -18.23 9.31
N LEU A 183 -16.12 -18.91 9.88
CA LEU A 183 -15.48 -20.10 9.33
C LEU A 183 -16.02 -21.34 10.06
N THR A 184 -16.44 -22.34 9.29
CA THR A 184 -16.86 -23.63 9.83
C THR A 184 -15.77 -24.66 9.51
N SER A 185 -15.20 -25.26 10.54
CA SER A 185 -14.24 -26.34 10.39
C SER A 185 -14.93 -27.61 9.88
N THR A 186 -14.20 -28.42 9.12
CA THR A 186 -14.63 -29.77 8.72
C THR A 186 -14.86 -30.68 9.93
N SER A 187 -14.19 -30.42 11.06
CA SER A 187 -14.41 -31.11 12.35
C SER A 187 -15.64 -30.63 13.13
N GLY A 188 -16.44 -29.70 12.57
CA GLY A 188 -17.66 -29.17 13.19
C GLY A 188 -17.45 -27.98 14.13
N GLY A 189 -16.21 -27.61 14.43
CA GLY A 189 -15.88 -26.37 15.14
C GLY A 189 -16.19 -25.12 14.33
N ARG A 190 -16.36 -23.97 15.00
CA ARG A 190 -16.70 -22.71 14.33
C ARG A 190 -15.89 -21.55 14.89
N ALA A 191 -15.18 -20.84 14.01
CA ALA A 191 -14.48 -19.62 14.33
C ALA A 191 -15.27 -18.41 13.81
N ARG A 192 -15.35 -17.35 14.62
CA ARG A 192 -16.03 -16.11 14.24
C ARG A 192 -15.21 -14.91 14.69
N PHE A 193 -14.97 -13.98 13.79
CA PHE A 193 -14.15 -12.79 14.01
C PHE A 193 -14.84 -11.54 13.44
N PRO A 194 -14.61 -10.35 14.01
CA PRO A 194 -15.20 -9.12 13.49
C PRO A 194 -14.65 -8.80 12.10
N LEU A 195 -15.50 -8.28 11.22
CA LEU A 195 -15.05 -7.70 9.95
C LEU A 195 -14.70 -6.24 10.16
N ALA A 196 -13.60 -5.84 9.52
CA ALA A 196 -13.15 -4.46 9.40
C ALA A 196 -12.74 -4.25 7.94
N PRO A 197 -13.72 -4.02 7.04
CA PRO A 197 -13.43 -3.94 5.62
C PRO A 197 -12.50 -2.78 5.27
N PHE A 198 -11.65 -2.98 4.26
CA PHE A 198 -10.72 -1.99 3.70
C PHE A 198 -10.36 -2.39 2.26
N LEU A 199 -9.71 -1.49 1.51
CA LEU A 199 -9.14 -1.81 0.19
C LEU A 199 -7.64 -2.04 0.37
N GLY A 200 -7.15 -3.21 -0.02
CA GLY A 200 -5.73 -3.55 -0.01
C GLY A 200 -4.94 -2.71 -1.00
N VAL A 201 -5.55 -2.40 -2.16
CA VAL A 201 -4.96 -1.54 -3.19
C VAL A 201 -5.64 -0.18 -3.20
N MET A 202 -4.85 0.86 -2.93
CA MET A 202 -5.17 2.26 -3.22
C MET A 202 -3.90 2.92 -3.79
N ALA A 203 -3.95 3.39 -5.03
CA ALA A 203 -2.76 3.85 -5.74
C ALA A 203 -3.00 5.13 -6.53
N VAL A 204 -1.98 5.98 -6.62
CA VAL A 204 -1.83 6.97 -7.69
C VAL A 204 -0.94 6.38 -8.80
N ALA A 205 -0.95 6.98 -9.99
CA ALA A 205 -0.06 6.54 -11.06
C ALA A 205 1.41 6.70 -10.70
N VAL A 206 2.21 5.73 -11.13
CA VAL A 206 3.67 5.80 -11.11
C VAL A 206 4.16 6.64 -12.28
N ASP A 207 5.15 7.50 -12.04
CA ASP A 207 5.83 8.25 -13.11
C ASP A 207 6.77 7.33 -13.90
N SER A 208 6.16 6.48 -14.74
CA SER A 208 6.83 5.58 -15.65
C SER A 208 6.06 5.51 -16.97
N THR A 209 6.81 5.50 -18.07
CA THR A 209 6.25 5.38 -19.43
C THR A 209 6.60 4.05 -20.09
N THR A 210 7.36 3.20 -19.43
CA THR A 210 7.89 1.95 -20.00
C THR A 210 7.59 0.73 -19.16
N GLU A 211 7.44 0.89 -17.84
CA GLU A 211 7.25 -0.23 -16.93
C GLU A 211 5.76 -0.55 -16.76
N VAL A 212 5.46 -1.84 -16.80
CA VAL A 212 4.22 -2.38 -16.26
C VAL A 212 4.37 -2.42 -14.74
N ILE A 213 3.45 -1.77 -14.03
CA ILE A 213 3.48 -1.73 -12.57
C ILE A 213 2.54 -2.82 -12.06
N PRO A 214 3.04 -3.92 -11.45
CA PRO A 214 2.16 -4.99 -10.99
C PRO A 214 1.17 -4.50 -9.93
N SER A 215 -0.05 -5.05 -9.90
CA SER A 215 -1.06 -4.68 -8.90
C SER A 215 -0.68 -5.03 -7.45
N THR A 216 0.36 -5.84 -7.25
CA THR A 216 0.99 -6.16 -5.96
C THR A 216 2.10 -5.19 -5.57
N SER A 217 2.45 -4.24 -6.44
CA SER A 217 3.46 -3.22 -6.19
C SER A 217 3.06 -2.33 -5.02
N VAL A 218 4.08 -1.89 -4.28
CA VAL A 218 3.97 -0.95 -3.17
C VAL A 218 5.11 0.07 -3.29
N GLY A 219 4.83 1.32 -2.95
CA GLY A 219 5.81 2.40 -3.10
C GLY A 219 5.27 3.75 -2.70
N LEU A 220 5.95 4.82 -3.14
CA LEU A 220 5.44 6.19 -2.99
C LEU A 220 4.06 6.39 -3.61
N HIS A 221 3.70 5.55 -4.58
CA HIS A 221 2.40 5.58 -5.25
C HIS A 221 1.27 4.97 -4.39
N GLY A 222 1.57 4.44 -3.20
CA GLY A 222 0.63 3.59 -2.46
C GLY A 222 0.74 2.16 -2.96
N GLY A 223 -0.31 1.66 -3.60
CA GLY A 223 -0.36 0.31 -4.14
C GLY A 223 -1.03 -0.67 -3.19
N ALA A 224 -0.57 -1.93 -3.20
CA ALA A 224 -1.07 -3.03 -2.35
C ALA A 224 -0.58 -2.90 -0.89
N LEU A 225 -0.95 -1.79 -0.23
CA LEU A 225 -0.49 -1.47 1.12
C LEU A 225 -0.93 -2.51 2.16
N ASP A 226 -2.07 -3.17 1.93
CA ASP A 226 -2.61 -4.20 2.84
C ASP A 226 -2.74 -3.72 4.31
N CYS A 227 -2.91 -2.42 4.49
CA CYS A 227 -2.97 -1.78 5.79
C CYS A 227 -4.40 -1.81 6.33
N ARG A 228 -4.65 -2.63 7.36
CA ARG A 228 -5.98 -2.79 7.97
C ARG A 228 -6.55 -1.52 8.60
N ASP A 229 -5.72 -0.50 8.83
CA ASP A 229 -6.13 0.79 9.37
C ASP A 229 -6.87 1.65 8.33
N LEU A 230 -6.87 1.26 7.05
CA LEU A 230 -7.59 1.90 5.94
C LEU A 230 -9.10 1.58 5.89
N GLY A 231 -9.72 1.47 7.08
CA GLY A 231 -11.16 1.28 7.23
C GLY A 231 -11.97 2.57 7.01
N THR A 232 -13.28 2.48 7.20
CA THR A 232 -14.16 3.67 7.16
C THR A 232 -13.73 4.70 8.20
N GLY A 233 -13.62 5.97 7.79
CA GLY A 233 -13.12 7.08 8.61
C GLY A 233 -11.63 7.36 8.44
N ALA A 234 -10.86 6.43 7.86
CA ALA A 234 -9.44 6.62 7.61
C ALA A 234 -9.16 7.62 6.48
N ARG A 235 -7.96 8.19 6.49
CA ARG A 235 -7.41 9.04 5.45
C ARG A 235 -6.07 8.49 5.03
N LEU A 236 -5.92 8.24 3.73
CA LEU A 236 -4.64 7.88 3.12
C LEU A 236 -4.06 9.10 2.40
N TYR A 237 -2.79 9.35 2.57
CA TYR A 237 -2.06 10.41 1.89
C TYR A 237 -1.05 9.78 0.93
N LEU A 238 -1.14 10.11 -0.36
CA LEU A 238 -0.27 9.58 -1.41
C LEU A 238 0.42 10.72 -2.17
N PRO A 239 1.76 10.77 -2.21
CA PRO A 239 2.51 11.69 -3.07
C PRO A 239 2.09 11.57 -4.54
N VAL A 240 1.67 12.68 -5.15
CA VAL A 240 1.32 12.71 -6.58
C VAL A 240 2.60 12.69 -7.41
N GLN A 241 2.68 11.77 -8.35
CA GLN A 241 3.83 11.60 -9.25
C GLN A 241 3.52 11.99 -10.70
N VAL A 242 2.27 11.82 -11.13
CA VAL A 242 1.80 12.15 -12.48
C VAL A 242 0.67 13.18 -12.38
N ALA A 243 0.61 14.11 -13.35
CA ALA A 243 -0.47 15.09 -13.43
C ALA A 243 -1.86 14.42 -13.40
N GLY A 244 -2.75 14.96 -12.59
CA GLY A 244 -4.07 14.39 -12.36
C GLY A 244 -4.11 13.23 -11.36
N ALA A 245 -2.95 12.82 -10.82
CA ALA A 245 -2.73 11.69 -9.91
C ALA A 245 -3.11 10.30 -10.43
N LEU A 246 -4.18 10.18 -11.25
CA LEU A 246 -4.68 8.93 -11.83
C LEU A 246 -4.92 7.86 -10.75
N PHE A 247 -5.84 8.15 -9.85
CA PHE A 247 -6.11 7.32 -8.68
C PHE A 247 -6.89 6.04 -9.03
N ALA A 248 -6.45 4.88 -8.54
CA ALA A 248 -7.12 3.60 -8.74
C ALA A 248 -7.24 2.80 -7.44
N VAL A 249 -8.20 1.88 -7.39
CA VAL A 249 -8.48 1.04 -6.21
C VAL A 249 -8.74 -0.41 -6.59
N GLY A 250 -8.44 -1.34 -5.68
CA GLY A 250 -8.68 -2.76 -5.89
C GLY A 250 -8.48 -3.56 -4.62
N ASP A 251 -8.36 -4.88 -4.77
CA ASP A 251 -8.02 -5.82 -3.70
C ASP A 251 -8.90 -5.68 -2.44
N PRO A 252 -10.23 -5.84 -2.58
CA PRO A 252 -11.14 -5.56 -1.48
C PRO A 252 -11.13 -6.66 -0.41
N HIS A 253 -10.91 -6.26 0.84
CA HIS A 253 -10.82 -7.17 1.98
C HIS A 253 -11.93 -6.90 2.98
N TYR A 254 -12.51 -7.97 3.53
CA TYR A 254 -13.45 -7.86 4.65
C TYR A 254 -12.75 -7.92 6.01
N ALA A 255 -11.60 -8.57 6.07
CA ALA A 255 -10.71 -8.61 7.23
C ALA A 255 -9.33 -9.10 6.81
N VAL A 256 -8.29 -8.64 7.51
CA VAL A 256 -6.93 -9.18 7.41
C VAL A 256 -6.32 -9.23 8.81
N GLY A 257 -5.47 -10.22 9.07
CA GLY A 257 -4.56 -10.21 10.23
C GLY A 257 -3.28 -9.48 9.87
N ASP A 258 -2.63 -8.83 10.85
CA ASP A 258 -1.31 -8.22 10.63
C ASP A 258 -0.33 -9.30 10.11
N GLY A 259 0.37 -8.97 9.03
CA GLY A 259 1.30 -9.85 8.31
C GLY A 259 0.70 -10.58 7.11
N LYS A 260 -0.63 -10.61 6.92
CA LYS A 260 -1.33 -11.34 5.84
C LYS A 260 -0.74 -12.76 5.68
N ILE A 261 -0.67 -13.49 6.79
CA ILE A 261 0.19 -14.68 6.99
C ILE A 261 0.03 -15.74 5.89
N GLY A 262 -1.21 -15.99 5.44
CA GLY A 262 -1.52 -16.95 4.37
C GLY A 262 -1.42 -16.38 2.95
N ALA A 263 -0.75 -15.24 2.76
CA ALA A 263 -0.69 -14.41 1.55
C ALA A 263 -2.00 -13.78 1.06
N THR A 264 -3.16 -14.31 1.44
CA THR A 264 -4.49 -13.74 1.16
C THR A 264 -5.16 -13.24 2.44
N ALA A 265 -6.08 -12.28 2.29
CA ALA A 265 -6.94 -11.84 3.37
C ALA A 265 -8.26 -12.63 3.34
N LEU A 266 -9.27 -12.18 4.10
CA LEU A 266 -10.66 -12.51 3.76
C LEU A 266 -11.09 -11.64 2.59
N GLU A 267 -10.87 -12.16 1.38
CA GLU A 267 -11.16 -11.51 0.11
C GLU A 267 -12.66 -11.42 -0.12
N GLY A 268 -13.16 -10.24 -0.49
CA GLY A 268 -14.58 -10.06 -0.76
C GLY A 268 -14.93 -8.71 -1.39
N PRO A 269 -15.86 -8.67 -2.35
CA PRO A 269 -16.16 -7.46 -3.12
C PRO A 269 -16.74 -6.34 -2.25
N LEU A 270 -16.31 -5.10 -2.46
CA LEU A 270 -16.76 -3.92 -1.72
C LEU A 270 -17.41 -2.88 -2.64
N ARG A 271 -18.39 -2.15 -2.10
CA ARG A 271 -18.78 -0.84 -2.59
C ARG A 271 -18.14 0.20 -1.69
N ALA A 272 -17.16 0.91 -2.21
CA ALA A 272 -16.37 1.89 -1.48
C ALA A 272 -16.76 3.31 -1.90
N THR A 273 -17.00 4.22 -0.96
CA THR A 273 -17.15 5.64 -1.27
C THR A 273 -15.96 6.39 -0.71
N LEU A 274 -15.23 7.07 -1.59
CA LEU A 274 -13.98 7.75 -1.26
C LEU A 274 -14.08 9.23 -1.66
N ARG A 275 -13.54 10.13 -0.84
CA ARG A 275 -13.33 11.53 -1.23
C ARG A 275 -11.88 11.71 -1.67
N LEU A 276 -11.68 12.30 -2.84
CA LEU A 276 -10.35 12.48 -3.43
C LEU A 276 -9.99 13.97 -3.41
N THR A 277 -9.02 14.36 -2.58
CA THR A 277 -8.62 15.77 -2.39
C THR A 277 -7.15 15.94 -2.68
N ALA A 278 -6.80 16.70 -3.72
CA ALA A 278 -5.42 17.11 -3.97
C ALA A 278 -5.03 18.23 -3.00
N LEU A 279 -4.02 17.98 -2.18
CA LEU A 279 -3.44 18.92 -1.23
C LEU A 279 -2.18 19.52 -1.84
N ARG A 280 -2.18 20.84 -2.02
CA ARG A 280 -0.97 21.59 -2.38
C ARG A 280 0.01 21.66 -1.22
N GLU A 281 1.25 22.02 -1.51
CA GLU A 281 2.38 22.04 -0.57
C GLU A 281 2.05 22.59 0.83
N ALA A 282 1.42 23.77 0.94
CA ALA A 282 1.08 24.33 2.25
C ALA A 282 0.12 23.45 3.07
N ALA A 283 -0.92 22.89 2.43
CA ALA A 283 -1.87 22.00 3.08
C ALA A 283 -1.26 20.61 3.37
N ALA A 284 -0.43 20.10 2.46
CA ALA A 284 0.31 18.86 2.66
C ALA A 284 1.30 18.98 3.83
N ARG A 285 2.05 20.09 3.92
CA ARG A 285 2.94 20.41 5.05
C ARG A 285 2.17 20.52 6.36
N ALA A 286 1.00 21.16 6.35
CA ALA A 286 0.15 21.25 7.53
C ALA A 286 -0.40 19.88 7.99
N ALA A 287 -0.58 18.92 7.08
CA ALA A 287 -1.02 17.56 7.42
C ALA A 287 0.14 16.66 7.86
N LEU A 288 1.25 16.67 7.13
CA LEU A 288 2.31 15.64 7.21
C LEU A 288 3.67 16.17 7.67
N GLY A 289 3.83 17.47 7.87
CA GLY A 289 5.13 18.09 8.08
C GLY A 289 6.04 17.88 6.86
N ALA A 290 7.23 17.36 7.09
CA ALA A 290 8.21 17.07 6.05
C ALA A 290 8.03 15.70 5.39
N LEU A 291 7.12 14.86 5.87
CA LEU A 291 6.89 13.53 5.29
C LEU A 291 6.26 13.63 3.89
N ARG A 292 6.81 12.88 2.93
CA ARG A 292 6.35 12.78 1.53
C ARG A 292 6.31 11.31 1.09
N GLU A 293 5.66 10.49 1.91
CA GLU A 293 5.51 9.04 1.76
C GLU A 293 4.05 8.64 2.06
N PRO A 294 3.62 7.41 1.71
CA PRO A 294 2.32 6.90 2.13
C PRO A 294 2.13 7.01 3.64
N PHE A 295 1.03 7.66 4.05
CA PHE A 295 0.71 7.88 5.45
C PHE A 295 -0.78 7.64 5.68
N VAL A 296 -1.11 6.93 6.76
CA VAL A 296 -2.50 6.68 7.15
C VAL A 296 -2.82 7.45 8.41
N GLU A 297 -3.96 8.11 8.43
CA GLU A 297 -4.52 8.77 9.60
C GLU A 297 -5.91 8.23 9.88
N THR A 298 -6.17 7.88 11.13
CA THR A 298 -7.51 7.59 11.65
C THR A 298 -7.83 8.57 12.77
N ASP A 299 -9.02 8.46 13.36
CA ASP A 299 -9.38 9.27 14.53
C ASP A 299 -8.51 8.96 15.76
N THR A 300 -7.91 7.78 15.83
CA THR A 300 -7.17 7.31 17.02
C THR A 300 -5.67 7.16 16.80
N VAL A 301 -5.22 6.87 15.58
CA VAL A 301 -3.80 6.61 15.28
C VAL A 301 -3.31 7.33 14.03
N TRP A 302 -2.04 7.72 14.05
CA TRP A 302 -1.24 7.99 12.86
C TRP A 302 -0.41 6.76 12.52
N VAL A 303 -0.29 6.42 11.24
CA VAL A 303 0.44 5.22 10.80
C VAL A 303 1.41 5.60 9.69
N THR A 304 2.69 5.39 9.96
CA THR A 304 3.73 5.42 8.92
C THR A 304 3.93 4.02 8.37
N VAL A 305 4.20 3.92 7.06
CA VAL A 305 4.40 2.64 6.38
C VAL A 305 5.84 2.57 5.87
N GLY A 306 6.53 1.50 6.21
CA GLY A 306 7.86 1.20 5.70
C GLY A 306 7.82 0.07 4.67
N LEU A 307 8.67 0.20 3.66
CA LEU A 307 8.72 -0.67 2.49
C LEU A 307 10.16 -1.11 2.27
N ASP A 308 10.41 -2.42 2.29
CA ASP A 308 11.69 -2.97 1.83
C ASP A 308 11.54 -4.46 1.50
N ALA A 309 12.45 -5.02 0.70
CA ALA A 309 12.49 -6.46 0.46
C ALA A 309 12.89 -7.21 1.74
N ASP A 310 13.70 -6.60 2.59
CA ASP A 310 14.02 -7.10 3.93
C ASP A 310 13.03 -6.57 4.98
N LEU A 311 12.39 -7.47 5.73
CA LEU A 311 11.39 -7.07 6.70
C LEU A 311 11.96 -6.18 7.81
N THR A 312 13.20 -6.43 8.24
CA THR A 312 13.84 -5.63 9.29
C THR A 312 14.07 -4.21 8.78
N GLU A 313 14.49 -4.06 7.52
CA GLU A 313 14.66 -2.74 6.91
C GLU A 313 13.31 -2.04 6.68
N ALA A 314 12.25 -2.77 6.31
CA ALA A 314 10.90 -2.21 6.23
C ALA A 314 10.46 -1.62 7.58
N ILE A 315 10.70 -2.35 8.68
CA ILE A 315 10.45 -1.89 10.06
C ILE A 315 11.28 -0.64 10.37
N ARG A 316 12.59 -0.64 10.05
CA ARG A 316 13.46 0.54 10.26
C ARG A 316 12.94 1.76 9.50
N ARG A 317 12.51 1.59 8.25
CA ARG A 317 11.94 2.67 7.44
C ARG A 317 10.67 3.22 8.07
N ALA A 318 9.72 2.36 8.48
CA ALA A 318 8.50 2.80 9.16
C ALA A 318 8.81 3.66 10.40
N THR A 319 9.78 3.23 11.21
CA THR A 319 10.24 3.96 12.40
C THR A 319 10.93 5.28 12.05
N ARG A 320 11.79 5.32 11.03
CA ARG A 320 12.45 6.58 10.59
C ARG A 320 11.42 7.59 10.10
N SER A 321 10.41 7.14 9.35
CA SER A 321 9.30 7.99 8.91
C SER A 321 8.46 8.49 10.08
N ALA A 322 8.25 7.66 11.11
CA ALA A 322 7.57 8.06 12.34
C ALA A 322 8.36 9.14 13.11
N VAL A 323 9.68 8.98 13.26
CA VAL A 323 10.55 10.01 13.85
C VAL A 323 10.49 11.31 13.05
N LEU A 324 10.55 11.24 11.71
CA LEU A 324 10.45 12.42 10.84
C LEU A 324 9.09 13.11 10.99
N PHE A 325 8.00 12.35 11.06
CA PHE A 325 6.66 12.89 11.25
C PHE A 325 6.54 13.58 12.62
N LEU A 326 6.92 12.91 13.71
CA LEU A 326 6.87 13.50 15.05
C LEU A 326 7.76 14.75 15.17
N GLN A 327 8.93 14.74 14.54
CA GLN A 327 9.81 15.90 14.52
C GLN A 327 9.19 17.07 13.74
N SER A 328 8.82 16.83 12.50
CA SER A 328 8.46 17.91 11.56
C SER A 328 7.02 18.37 11.65
N ARG A 329 6.11 17.51 12.16
CA ARG A 329 4.68 17.81 12.27
C ARG A 329 4.24 18.05 13.71
N VAL A 330 4.76 17.29 14.67
CA VAL A 330 4.38 17.42 16.09
C VAL A 330 5.33 18.39 16.83
N GLY A 331 6.60 18.45 16.44
CA GLY A 331 7.59 19.36 17.00
C GLY A 331 8.46 18.74 18.10
N LEU A 332 8.54 17.41 18.18
CA LEU A 332 9.45 16.73 19.10
C LEU A 332 10.90 16.77 18.62
N GLU A 333 11.86 16.82 19.54
CA GLU A 333 13.25 16.54 19.19
C GLU A 333 13.41 15.06 18.77
N ARG A 334 14.37 14.78 17.87
CA ARG A 334 14.52 13.42 17.31
C ARG A 334 14.73 12.33 18.36
N ALA A 335 15.48 12.65 19.43
CA ALA A 335 15.73 11.74 20.53
C ALA A 335 14.47 11.48 21.36
N GLU A 336 13.64 12.50 21.58
CA GLU A 336 12.37 12.39 22.30
C GLU A 336 11.34 11.61 21.49
N ALA A 337 11.26 11.87 20.18
CA ALA A 337 10.42 11.10 19.26
C ALA A 337 10.78 9.62 19.31
N LEU A 338 12.07 9.27 19.23
CA LEU A 338 12.52 7.88 19.34
C LEU A 338 12.19 7.27 20.71
N ALA A 339 12.40 8.01 21.81
CA ALA A 339 12.08 7.55 23.15
C ALA A 339 10.57 7.28 23.33
N TYR A 340 9.72 8.17 22.80
CA TYR A 340 8.26 7.96 22.77
C TYR A 340 7.89 6.71 21.97
N LEU A 341 8.40 6.58 20.75
CA LEU A 341 8.08 5.42 19.89
C LEU A 341 8.49 4.11 20.56
N SER A 342 9.62 4.09 21.26
CA SER A 342 10.09 2.94 22.04
C SER A 342 9.16 2.57 23.21
N ALA A 343 8.46 3.54 23.80
CA ALA A 343 7.66 3.33 24.99
C ALA A 343 6.17 3.10 24.70
N ALA A 344 5.64 3.68 23.61
CA ALA A 344 4.20 3.83 23.43
C ALA A 344 3.68 3.57 21.99
N ALA A 345 4.53 3.41 20.98
CA ALA A 345 4.06 3.10 19.63
C ALA A 345 3.91 1.59 19.42
N ASP A 346 3.01 1.21 18.50
CA ASP A 346 2.90 -0.19 18.03
C ASP A 346 3.66 -0.34 16.72
N ILE A 347 4.52 -1.35 16.63
CA ILE A 347 5.25 -1.68 15.40
C ILE A 347 4.87 -3.09 14.94
N GLY A 348 4.72 -3.27 13.64
CA GLY A 348 4.32 -4.57 13.10
C GLY A 348 4.35 -4.60 11.58
N VAL A 349 3.69 -5.63 11.03
CA VAL A 349 3.77 -5.97 9.61
C VAL A 349 2.38 -5.86 8.99
N CYS A 350 2.26 -5.18 7.86
CA CYS A 350 1.03 -5.20 7.07
C CYS A 350 0.97 -6.52 6.26
N ARG A 351 1.98 -6.74 5.42
CA ARG A 351 2.05 -7.87 4.47
C ARG A 351 3.45 -8.46 4.39
N ILE A 352 3.49 -9.79 4.44
CA ILE A 352 4.65 -10.63 4.14
C ILE A 352 4.42 -11.29 2.77
N GLY A 353 5.44 -11.32 1.92
CA GLY A 353 5.33 -11.99 0.63
C GLY A 353 6.59 -11.83 -0.21
N PRO A 354 6.56 -12.36 -1.45
CA PRO A 354 7.68 -12.18 -2.38
C PRO A 354 7.86 -10.70 -2.74
N GLY A 355 9.12 -10.29 -2.85
CA GLY A 355 9.51 -8.92 -3.16
C GLY A 355 9.38 -7.97 -1.97
N ALA A 356 8.89 -6.77 -2.23
CA ALA A 356 8.71 -5.71 -1.26
C ALA A 356 7.69 -6.07 -0.15
N GLN A 357 8.16 -6.10 1.09
CA GLN A 357 7.36 -6.28 2.29
C GLN A 357 6.94 -4.92 2.87
N THR A 358 5.87 -4.91 3.67
CA THR A 358 5.35 -3.68 4.27
C THR A 358 5.22 -3.81 5.79
N ALA A 359 5.83 -2.86 6.49
CA ALA A 359 5.75 -2.70 7.94
C ALA A 359 5.03 -1.41 8.30
N PHE A 360 4.53 -1.31 9.52
CA PHE A 360 3.89 -0.10 10.03
C PHE A 360 4.46 0.32 11.38
N CYS A 361 4.34 1.61 11.68
CA CYS A 361 4.43 2.14 13.05
C CYS A 361 3.17 2.95 13.34
N ARG A 362 2.37 2.52 14.33
CA ARG A 362 1.15 3.20 14.79
C ARG A 362 1.50 4.08 16.00
N ILE A 363 1.14 5.34 15.90
CA ILE A 363 1.31 6.37 16.93
C ILE A 363 -0.07 6.73 17.45
N HIS A 364 -0.30 6.60 18.75
CA HIS A 364 -1.60 6.91 19.37
C HIS A 364 -1.79 8.42 19.45
N ARG A 365 -2.83 8.93 18.80
CA ARG A 365 -3.10 10.38 18.72
C ARG A 365 -3.49 10.96 20.08
N ALA A 366 -4.07 10.15 20.96
CA ALA A 366 -4.49 10.57 22.30
C ALA A 366 -3.31 10.99 23.19
N ASP A 367 -2.09 10.54 22.89
CA ASP A 367 -0.88 10.89 23.64
C ASP A 367 -0.43 12.34 23.36
N PHE A 368 -0.91 12.90 22.25
CA PHE A 368 -0.59 14.24 21.79
C PHE A 368 -1.83 15.10 21.89
N THR A 369 -2.07 15.66 23.08
CA THR A 369 -3.01 16.78 23.19
C THR A 369 -2.42 17.96 22.41
N GLU A 370 -3.25 18.56 21.55
CA GLU A 370 -2.89 19.63 20.58
C GLU A 370 -1.86 20.63 21.15
N PRO A 371 -0.90 21.12 20.33
CA PRO A 371 0.25 21.83 20.86
C PRO A 371 -0.18 23.02 21.72
N THR A 372 0.27 23.04 22.98
CA THR A 372 0.36 24.31 23.69
C THR A 372 1.32 25.16 22.86
N ALA A 373 0.82 26.25 22.26
CA ALA A 373 1.67 27.21 21.56
C ALA A 373 2.88 27.49 22.43
N ALA A 374 4.08 27.14 21.94
CA ALA A 374 5.30 27.36 22.67
C ALA A 374 5.37 28.85 23.03
N LYS A 375 5.24 29.19 24.32
CA LYS A 375 5.47 30.56 24.76
C LYS A 375 6.91 30.89 24.37
N PRO A 376 7.16 32.01 23.67
CA PRO A 376 8.52 32.41 23.34
C PRO A 376 9.29 32.53 24.67
N ARG A 377 10.27 31.65 24.86
CA ARG A 377 11.26 31.83 25.92
C ARG A 377 12.18 32.93 25.45
N LEU A 378 12.03 34.11 26.06
CA LEU A 378 13.04 35.16 25.96
C LEU A 378 14.36 34.52 26.40
N HIS A 379 15.33 34.42 25.50
CA HIS A 379 16.71 34.10 25.88
C HIS A 379 17.21 35.29 26.71
N ARG A 380 17.11 35.20 28.03
CA ARG A 380 17.74 36.15 28.95
C ARG A 380 19.19 35.71 29.12
N PRO A 381 20.20 36.47 28.66
CA PRO A 381 21.58 36.22 29.04
C PRO A 381 21.74 36.40 30.57
N PRO A 382 22.72 35.75 31.20
CA PRO A 382 22.84 35.69 32.65
C PRO A 382 23.07 37.08 33.24
N PHE A 383 22.47 37.33 34.41
CA PHE A 383 22.64 38.56 35.18
C PHE A 383 24.13 38.83 35.44
N ALA A 384 24.59 40.01 35.03
CA ALA A 384 25.85 40.57 35.52
C ALA A 384 25.74 40.76 37.04
N ARG A 385 26.71 40.21 37.79
CA ARG A 385 26.89 40.49 39.22
C ARG A 385 27.15 41.98 39.40
N ILE A 386 26.29 42.67 40.14
CA ILE A 386 26.63 43.95 40.77
C ILE A 386 26.97 43.66 42.22
N VAL A 387 28.23 43.92 42.57
CA VAL A 387 28.74 43.99 43.94
C VAL A 387 28.59 45.42 44.42
N GLY A 388 28.02 45.64 45.61
CA GLY A 388 28.36 46.80 46.43
C GLY A 388 27.23 47.59 47.11
N ALA A 389 27.26 47.51 48.45
CA ALA A 389 27.04 48.58 49.44
C ALA A 389 25.62 49.04 49.84
N ALA A 390 25.26 48.62 51.05
CA ALA A 390 24.82 49.41 52.22
C ALA A 390 23.69 50.45 52.10
N GLY A 391 22.59 50.17 52.82
CA GLY A 391 21.85 51.03 53.77
C GLY A 391 21.37 52.42 53.36
N VAL A 392 20.07 52.71 53.55
CA VAL A 392 19.46 53.64 54.53
C VAL A 392 17.93 53.62 54.35
N GLU A 393 17.20 53.79 55.46
CA GLU A 393 15.73 53.83 55.64
C GLU A 393 14.98 55.00 54.97
N GLU A 394 13.65 54.78 54.86
CA GLU A 394 12.47 55.68 54.83
C GLU A 394 12.58 57.16 54.41
N ALA A 395 11.67 57.59 53.53
CA ALA A 395 10.58 58.51 53.89
C ALA A 395 9.60 58.76 52.73
N ALA A 396 8.37 59.08 53.11
CA ALA A 396 7.20 59.30 52.29
C ALA A 396 7.22 60.61 51.46
N GLY A 397 6.37 60.64 50.42
CA GLY A 397 5.51 61.80 50.17
C GLY A 397 5.73 62.59 48.88
N VAL A 398 4.56 62.84 48.26
CA VAL A 398 4.15 64.05 47.52
C VAL A 398 4.09 63.95 45.99
N GLN A 399 2.87 64.25 45.53
CA GLN A 399 2.37 64.43 44.17
C GLN A 399 2.85 65.77 43.58
N ASP A 400 2.97 65.85 42.25
CA ASP A 400 2.42 66.95 41.43
C ASP A 400 2.58 66.56 39.94
N VAL A 401 1.47 66.46 39.20
CA VAL A 401 0.85 67.46 38.29
C VAL A 401 1.39 67.39 36.85
N ALA A 402 0.41 67.36 35.96
CA ALA A 402 0.45 67.25 34.51
C ALA A 402 1.20 68.39 33.79
N GLY A 403 1.59 68.10 32.54
CA GLY A 403 2.02 69.11 31.56
C GLY A 403 2.12 68.48 30.17
N GLU A 404 1.13 68.76 29.33
CA GLU A 404 1.09 68.50 27.89
C GLU A 404 2.18 69.27 27.13
N GLY A 405 2.48 68.84 25.91
CA GLY A 405 3.21 69.67 24.94
C GLY A 405 3.70 68.91 23.70
N ASP A 406 2.85 68.84 22.68
CA ASP A 406 3.18 68.48 21.30
C ASP A 406 4.25 69.39 20.67
N VAL A 407 5.16 68.79 19.89
CA VAL A 407 5.77 69.27 18.63
C VAL A 407 6.66 68.13 18.12
N GLY A 408 6.67 67.67 16.87
CA GLY A 408 6.28 68.27 15.61
C GLY A 408 7.40 67.98 14.60
N GLY A 409 7.08 67.26 13.52
CA GLY A 409 7.73 67.40 12.21
C GLY A 409 9.00 66.58 11.90
N VAL A 410 8.87 65.80 10.81
CA VAL A 410 9.75 65.65 9.62
C VAL A 410 11.25 65.33 9.84
N GLN A 411 11.93 64.45 9.10
CA GLN A 411 11.93 64.27 7.64
C GLN A 411 12.80 63.04 7.27
N ASP A 412 12.59 62.51 6.06
CA ASP A 412 13.37 61.46 5.41
C ASP A 412 14.86 61.79 5.24
N VAL A 413 15.71 60.76 5.26
CA VAL A 413 17.06 60.80 4.65
C VAL A 413 17.29 59.51 3.87
N ALA A 414 17.58 59.70 2.58
CA ALA A 414 18.12 58.72 1.64
C ALA A 414 19.67 58.74 1.64
N GLY A 415 20.29 57.69 1.09
CA GLY A 415 21.71 57.59 0.73
C GLY A 415 22.29 56.23 1.12
N GLU A 416 22.34 55.26 0.20
CA GLU A 416 23.43 54.98 -0.76
C GLU A 416 24.75 54.53 -0.14
N GLY A 417 25.31 53.43 -0.68
CA GLY A 417 26.66 52.96 -0.41
C GLY A 417 26.90 51.51 -0.83
N ASP A 418 27.15 51.29 -2.13
CA ASP A 418 27.77 50.08 -2.67
C ASP A 418 29.19 49.87 -2.12
N VAL A 419 29.58 48.61 -1.88
CA VAL A 419 30.99 48.19 -2.04
C VAL A 419 31.06 46.73 -2.49
N ALA A 420 31.68 46.52 -3.66
CA ALA A 420 32.11 45.24 -4.20
C ALA A 420 33.46 44.81 -3.62
N GLY A 421 33.76 43.51 -3.66
CA GLY A 421 35.11 42.97 -3.40
C GLY A 421 35.18 41.45 -3.53
N GLU A 422 35.78 40.99 -4.62
CA GLU A 422 36.09 39.59 -4.98
C GLU A 422 37.34 39.04 -4.27
N GLY A 423 37.54 37.72 -4.40
CA GLY A 423 38.83 36.99 -4.28
C GLY A 423 39.08 36.36 -2.91
N ASP A 424 39.56 35.12 -2.74
CA ASP A 424 40.19 34.16 -3.65
C ASP A 424 40.07 32.73 -3.11
N VAL A 425 40.18 31.77 -4.04
CA VAL A 425 40.29 30.33 -3.82
C VAL A 425 41.77 29.95 -3.76
N GLY A 426 42.16 29.02 -2.88
CA GLY A 426 43.42 28.27 -3.05
C GLY A 426 43.94 27.57 -1.79
N GLY A 427 44.20 26.27 -1.90
CA GLY A 427 45.16 25.56 -1.05
C GLY A 427 44.79 24.12 -0.67
N GLU A 428 45.12 23.16 -1.54
CA GLU A 428 45.32 21.75 -1.16
C GLU A 428 46.58 21.59 -0.29
N GLY A 429 46.60 20.56 0.56
CA GLY A 429 47.77 20.14 1.34
C GLY A 429 47.53 18.81 2.05
N ASP A 430 48.12 17.77 1.48
CA ASP A 430 48.03 16.34 1.84
C ASP A 430 48.75 15.91 3.14
N VAL A 431 48.38 14.68 3.54
CA VAL A 431 49.12 13.56 4.17
C VAL A 431 49.59 13.54 5.63
N GLY A 432 49.27 12.37 6.24
CA GLY A 432 50.05 11.66 7.26
C GLY A 432 49.20 11.32 8.49
N GLY A 433 49.02 10.09 8.97
CA GLY A 433 49.63 8.80 8.69
C GLY A 433 49.11 7.83 9.77
N VAL A 434 49.08 6.54 9.43
CA VAL A 434 48.70 5.40 10.27
C VAL A 434 49.61 5.19 11.49
N ALA A 435 49.04 4.66 12.57
CA ALA A 435 49.77 3.84 13.55
C ALA A 435 48.82 2.84 14.25
N ASP A 436 49.04 1.56 13.98
CA ASP A 436 48.61 0.42 14.80
C ASP A 436 49.43 0.34 16.09
N VAL A 437 48.79 -0.05 17.20
CA VAL A 437 49.48 -0.69 18.33
C VAL A 437 48.55 -1.78 18.90
N GLY A 438 48.99 -3.03 18.78
CA GLY A 438 48.39 -4.19 19.45
C GLY A 438 48.92 -4.41 20.86
N GLY A 439 48.36 -5.38 21.57
CA GLY A 439 48.90 -5.87 22.84
C GLY A 439 47.89 -6.65 23.67
N GLU A 440 48.11 -7.97 23.74
CA GLU A 440 47.36 -9.00 24.44
C GLU A 440 47.44 -8.90 25.98
N GLY A 441 46.56 -9.66 26.65
CA GLY A 441 46.67 -9.97 28.08
C GLY A 441 45.71 -11.08 28.52
N ASP A 442 46.20 -12.32 28.50
CA ASP A 442 45.61 -13.49 29.18
C ASP A 442 45.75 -13.40 30.71
N VAL A 443 44.72 -13.80 31.46
CA VAL A 443 44.85 -14.45 32.78
C VAL A 443 43.68 -15.43 32.99
N GLY A 444 43.99 -16.69 33.29
CA GLY A 444 43.04 -17.77 33.56
C GLY A 444 42.76 -18.10 35.03
N GLY A 445 42.04 -19.20 35.24
CA GLY A 445 41.79 -19.90 36.52
C GLY A 445 40.29 -20.13 36.76
N ASP A 446 39.67 -21.26 36.38
CA ASP A 446 39.68 -22.64 36.94
C ASP A 446 38.40 -22.92 37.77
N GLY A 447 37.83 -24.12 37.62
CA GLY A 447 36.72 -24.60 38.47
C GLY A 447 35.58 -25.39 37.79
N SER A 448 35.89 -26.60 37.30
CA SER A 448 35.08 -27.85 37.27
C SER A 448 33.54 -27.83 37.43
N GLU A 449 32.81 -28.51 36.53
CA GLU A 449 32.18 -29.83 36.77
C GLU A 449 31.29 -30.35 35.59
N ARG A 450 31.60 -31.57 35.14
CA ARG A 450 30.77 -32.65 34.55
C ARG A 450 29.84 -32.39 33.33
N ALA A 451 30.22 -33.04 32.22
CA ALA A 451 29.37 -33.43 31.10
C ALA A 451 28.61 -34.76 31.34
N PRO A 452 27.61 -35.07 30.51
CA PRO A 452 27.59 -36.36 29.82
C PRO A 452 27.50 -36.23 28.29
N GLU A 453 28.03 -37.25 27.61
CA GLU A 453 28.34 -37.33 26.18
C GLU A 453 27.14 -37.30 25.21
N PRO A 454 27.37 -36.94 23.93
CA PRO A 454 26.58 -37.39 22.81
C PRO A 454 27.30 -38.44 21.94
N VAL A 455 26.48 -39.40 21.50
CA VAL A 455 26.76 -40.56 20.66
C VAL A 455 27.25 -40.15 19.25
N GLY A 456 28.21 -40.92 18.73
CA GLY A 456 29.00 -40.63 17.54
C GLY A 456 28.25 -40.60 16.20
N VAL A 457 28.76 -39.74 15.31
CA VAL A 457 28.40 -39.64 13.90
C VAL A 457 29.46 -40.38 13.08
N ALA A 458 29.01 -41.28 12.20
CA ALA A 458 29.84 -41.95 11.22
C ALA A 458 29.91 -41.16 9.90
N ASP A 459 31.11 -41.20 9.34
CA ASP A 459 31.62 -40.58 8.13
C ASP A 459 30.89 -41.02 6.84
N GLY A 460 30.79 -40.10 5.89
CA GLY A 460 30.05 -40.25 4.63
C GLY A 460 30.36 -39.10 3.66
N SER A 461 31.41 -39.32 2.88
CA SER A 461 32.01 -38.43 1.88
C SER A 461 31.06 -37.91 0.80
N ALA A 462 31.13 -36.60 0.52
CA ALA A 462 30.67 -36.01 -0.74
C ALA A 462 31.67 -34.91 -1.18
N GLN A 463 32.21 -35.07 -2.39
CA GLN A 463 33.13 -34.14 -3.05
C GLN A 463 32.40 -32.88 -3.55
N PRO A 464 33.09 -31.73 -3.65
CA PRO A 464 32.52 -30.51 -4.23
C PRO A 464 32.82 -30.41 -5.73
N VAL A 465 31.82 -30.04 -6.52
CA VAL A 465 32.01 -29.57 -7.90
C VAL A 465 31.80 -28.07 -7.92
N GLY A 466 32.89 -27.32 -8.06
CA GLY A 466 32.89 -25.91 -8.43
C GLY A 466 33.02 -25.74 -9.95
N GLY A 467 32.62 -24.57 -10.45
CA GLY A 467 33.00 -24.11 -11.78
C GLY A 467 32.01 -23.16 -12.44
N GLU A 468 32.05 -21.88 -12.05
CA GLU A 468 31.64 -20.77 -12.91
C GLU A 468 32.53 -20.67 -14.16
N ARG A 469 31.97 -20.28 -15.33
CA ARG A 469 32.57 -19.37 -16.35
C ARG A 469 31.64 -19.12 -17.56
N PRO A 470 31.90 -18.11 -18.43
CA PRO A 470 31.01 -16.95 -18.57
C PRO A 470 30.51 -16.68 -20.02
N ALA A 471 29.90 -15.51 -20.18
CA ALA A 471 29.31 -14.90 -21.37
C ALA A 471 30.06 -15.05 -22.71
N GLY A 472 29.28 -15.20 -23.79
CA GLY A 472 29.68 -15.01 -25.18
C GLY A 472 28.49 -14.46 -25.99
N GLU A 473 28.73 -13.34 -26.68
CA GLU A 473 27.81 -12.56 -27.52
C GLU A 473 27.51 -13.22 -28.90
N PRO A 474 26.59 -12.65 -29.73
CA PRO A 474 25.68 -13.41 -30.58
C PRO A 474 26.14 -13.62 -32.02
N GLY A 475 25.80 -14.77 -32.60
CA GLY A 475 25.93 -15.06 -34.03
C GLY A 475 24.57 -14.90 -34.73
N GLY A 476 24.50 -13.97 -35.69
CA GLY A 476 23.29 -13.65 -36.43
C GLY A 476 22.91 -14.65 -37.52
N VAL A 477 21.63 -14.64 -37.87
CA VAL A 477 21.10 -15.01 -39.19
C VAL A 477 19.89 -14.12 -39.48
N GLU A 478 20.01 -13.29 -40.51
CA GLU A 478 18.92 -12.50 -41.11
C GLU A 478 18.41 -13.21 -42.41
N PRO A 479 17.36 -12.73 -43.10
CA PRO A 479 16.15 -13.49 -43.35
C PRO A 479 15.98 -13.92 -44.82
N GLN A 480 15.04 -14.84 -45.09
CA GLN A 480 14.53 -15.04 -46.45
C GLN A 480 13.02 -14.75 -46.52
N GLN A 481 12.71 -13.74 -47.34
CA GLN A 481 11.37 -13.34 -47.76
C GLN A 481 10.89 -14.14 -48.98
N ALA A 482 9.55 -14.14 -49.10
CA ALA A 482 8.73 -14.05 -50.31
C ALA A 482 8.50 -15.31 -51.17
N GLY A 483 7.19 -15.61 -51.36
CA GLY A 483 6.73 -16.46 -52.45
C GLY A 483 5.26 -16.92 -52.35
N ALA A 484 4.31 -16.02 -52.57
CA ALA A 484 3.01 -16.38 -53.18
C ALA A 484 3.15 -16.08 -54.70
N PRO A 485 2.49 -16.80 -55.65
CA PRO A 485 1.02 -16.82 -55.72
C PRO A 485 0.33 -17.99 -56.49
N ARG A 486 -1.02 -17.93 -56.49
CA ARG A 486 -2.02 -18.35 -57.50
C ARG A 486 -2.84 -19.65 -57.34
N SER A 487 -4.15 -19.42 -57.43
CA SER A 487 -5.31 -20.32 -57.58
C SER A 487 -5.36 -21.10 -58.91
N PRO A 488 -6.36 -21.99 -59.05
CA PRO A 488 -7.34 -21.78 -60.11
C PRO A 488 -8.83 -21.96 -59.72
N ARG A 489 -9.68 -21.18 -60.41
CA ARG A 489 -11.15 -21.30 -60.66
C ARG A 489 -11.47 -22.65 -61.36
N ALA A 490 -12.69 -23.18 -61.54
CA ALA A 490 -14.10 -22.93 -61.19
C ALA A 490 -14.88 -24.21 -61.58
N GLY A 491 -16.11 -24.41 -61.08
CA GLY A 491 -17.00 -25.47 -61.58
C GLY A 491 -18.34 -25.57 -60.86
N THR A 492 -19.35 -24.91 -61.44
CA THR A 492 -20.77 -24.86 -61.06
C THR A 492 -21.51 -26.20 -61.16
N THR A 493 -22.48 -26.46 -60.28
CA THR A 493 -23.91 -26.74 -60.62
C THR A 493 -24.75 -27.07 -59.37
N ARG A 494 -25.87 -26.36 -59.19
CA ARG A 494 -27.07 -26.75 -58.42
C ARG A 494 -28.08 -27.42 -59.38
N PRO A 495 -29.01 -28.26 -58.89
CA PRO A 495 -30.39 -27.77 -58.68
C PRO A 495 -31.04 -28.26 -57.36
N GLY A 496 -32.07 -27.53 -56.92
CA GLY A 496 -32.85 -27.78 -55.70
C GLY A 496 -34.06 -28.73 -55.87
N PRO A 497 -35.22 -28.46 -55.25
CA PRO A 497 -35.64 -29.12 -54.01
C PRO A 497 -36.92 -29.97 -54.18
N ALA A 498 -37.20 -30.84 -53.20
CA ALA A 498 -38.51 -31.49 -53.05
C ALA A 498 -39.03 -31.39 -51.60
N ASP A 499 -40.12 -30.67 -51.49
CA ASP A 499 -41.05 -30.52 -50.36
C ASP A 499 -41.87 -31.81 -50.14
N ARG A 500 -42.19 -32.15 -48.87
CA ARG A 500 -43.45 -32.82 -48.47
C ARG A 500 -43.55 -33.06 -46.94
N ARG A 501 -44.28 -32.15 -46.29
CA ARG A 501 -45.43 -32.36 -45.36
C ARG A 501 -45.57 -33.70 -44.60
N GLY A 502 -45.80 -33.62 -43.29
CA GLY A 502 -46.53 -34.65 -42.54
C GLY A 502 -46.42 -34.59 -41.00
N ARG A 503 -47.27 -33.79 -40.34
CA ARG A 503 -47.78 -33.99 -38.95
C ARG A 503 -49.26 -34.46 -39.10
N PRO A 504 -50.02 -34.94 -38.08
CA PRO A 504 -49.77 -35.30 -36.66
C PRO A 504 -50.54 -36.62 -36.26
N PRO A 505 -51.21 -36.79 -35.08
CA PRO A 505 -50.81 -36.78 -33.64
C PRO A 505 -51.22 -38.05 -32.83
N GLY A 506 -50.86 -38.08 -31.53
CA GLY A 506 -51.55 -38.84 -30.46
C GLY A 506 -50.58 -39.68 -29.62
N ARG A 507 -50.57 -39.69 -28.29
CA ARG A 507 -51.44 -39.16 -27.23
C ARG A 507 -50.58 -38.95 -25.98
#